data_AF-A0A016WM78-F1
#
_entry.id   AF-A0A016WM78-F1
#
_cell.length_a   1.000
_cell.length_b   1.000
_cell.length_c   1.000
_cell.angle_alpha   90.00
_cell.angle_beta   90.00
_cell.angle_gamma   90.00
#
_symmetry.space_group_name_H-M   'P 1'
#
loop_
_entity.id
_entity.type
_entity.pdbx_description
1 polymer ?
#
loop_
_entity_poly.entity_id
_entity_poly.type
_entity_poly.pdbx_seq_one_letter_code
_entity_poly.pdbx_strand_id
1 'polypeptide(L)' 'MAKFSVFIPGYNDQNRYDTVEFRHEEPTSTGFERLVRKSIHSWSKDFKKINGSRKIGCNYDTVNGNEALVCLVGQ' A
#
# COMPACT_ATOMS: atom_id res chain seq x y z
N MET A 1 -16.16 0.98 -1.14
CA MET A 1 -14.68 0.89 -1.02
C MET A 1 -14.16 0.23 -2.28
N ALA A 2 -13.25 0.89 -3.01
CA ALA A 2 -12.53 0.24 -4.10
C ALA A 2 -11.73 -0.94 -3.53
N LYS A 3 -11.89 -2.14 -4.10
CA LYS A 3 -11.30 -3.37 -3.56
C LYS A 3 -9.94 -3.57 -4.22
N PHE A 4 -8.89 -3.03 -3.61
CA PHE A 4 -7.52 -3.26 -4.06
C PHE A 4 -7.16 -4.73 -3.87
N SER A 5 -6.73 -5.36 -4.95
CA SER A 5 -6.17 -6.72 -4.89
C SER A 5 -4.66 -6.57 -4.84
N VAL A 6 -4.08 -6.88 -3.69
CA VAL A 6 -2.63 -6.86 -3.47
C VAL A 6 -2.19 -8.29 -3.24
N PHE A 7 -1.21 -8.77 -4.01
CA PHE A 7 -0.65 -10.09 -3.77
C PHE A 7 0.40 -10.01 -2.65
N ILE A 8 0.16 -10.75 -1.57
CA ILE A 8 1.14 -10.98 -0.51
C ILE A 8 1.40 -12.50 -0.45
N PRO A 9 2.65 -12.98 -0.61
CA PRO A 9 2.96 -14.40 -0.52
C PRO A 9 2.52 -15.03 0.81
N GLY A 10 1.71 -16.09 0.75
CA GLY A 10 1.21 -16.81 1.93
C GLY A 10 0.13 -16.04 2.72
N TYR A 11 -0.52 -15.06 2.11
CA TYR A 11 -1.65 -14.32 2.69
C TYR A 11 -2.95 -15.11 2.57
N ASN A 12 -3.68 -15.19 3.68
CA ASN A 12 -4.99 -15.82 3.80
C ASN A 12 -5.89 -14.97 4.72
N ASP A 13 -7.18 -15.29 4.83
CA ASP A 13 -8.13 -14.52 5.63
C ASP A 13 -7.81 -14.50 7.14
N GLN A 14 -6.99 -15.43 7.64
CA GLN A 14 -6.51 -15.44 9.03
C GLN A 14 -5.49 -14.34 9.29
N ASN A 15 -4.57 -14.11 8.35
CA ASN A 15 -3.52 -13.08 8.49
C ASN A 15 -3.99 -11.68 8.04
N ARG A 16 -5.26 -11.55 7.59
CA ARG A 16 -5.85 -10.28 7.16
C ARG A 16 -5.90 -9.24 8.29
N TYR A 17 -6.14 -9.68 9.52
CA TYR A 17 -6.22 -8.81 10.70
C TYR A 17 -4.84 -8.34 11.19
N ASP A 18 -3.76 -9.02 10.76
CA ASP A 18 -2.37 -8.68 11.09
C ASP A 18 -1.68 -7.84 10.00
N THR A 19 -2.47 -7.29 9.05
CA THR A 19 -1.96 -6.40 8.01
C THR A 19 -2.32 -4.94 8.25
N VAL A 20 -1.35 -4.07 8.07
CA VAL A 20 -1.54 -2.61 8.04
C VAL A 20 -1.63 -2.16 6.58
N GLU A 21 -2.70 -1.42 6.24
CA GLU A 21 -2.86 -0.78 4.94
C GLU A 21 -2.15 0.58 4.91
N PHE A 22 -1.29 0.77 3.92
CA PHE A 22 -0.70 2.04 3.55
C PHE A 22 -1.29 2.47 2.21
N ARG A 23 -1.96 3.62 2.18
CA ARG A 23 -2.62 4.17 0.99
C ARG A 23 -2.14 5.58 0.74
N HIS A 24 -1.93 5.92 -0.53
CA HIS A 24 -1.59 7.25 -0.99
C HIS A 24 -2.27 7.46 -2.34
N GLU A 25 -2.98 8.57 -2.49
CA GLU A 25 -3.71 8.91 -3.70
C GLU A 25 -3.22 10.27 -4.21
N GLU A 26 -3.00 10.39 -5.51
CA GLU A 26 -2.68 11.63 -6.19
C GLU A 26 -3.58 11.81 -7.42
N PRO A 27 -3.79 13.04 -7.89
CA PRO A 27 -4.46 13.28 -9.15
C PRO A 27 -3.81 12.49 -10.30
N THR A 28 -4.63 12.00 -11.24
CA THR A 28 -4.24 11.12 -12.38
C THR A 28 -3.12 11.64 -13.28
N SER A 29 -2.76 12.92 -13.17
CA SER A 29 -1.66 13.51 -13.96
C SER A 29 -0.26 13.28 -13.36
N THR A 30 -0.13 12.51 -12.28
CA THR A 30 1.14 12.32 -11.58
C THR A 30 1.77 10.96 -11.86
N GLY A 31 2.52 10.85 -12.97
CA GLY A 31 3.12 9.59 -13.42
C GLY A 31 3.73 8.71 -12.32
N PHE A 32 3.63 7.39 -12.51
CA PHE A 32 3.88 6.32 -11.53
C PHE A 32 5.10 6.51 -10.61
N GLU A 33 6.24 6.95 -11.13
CA GLU A 33 7.45 7.16 -10.31
C GLU A 33 7.22 8.20 -9.19
N ARG A 34 6.51 9.29 -9.49
CA ARG A 34 6.18 10.33 -8.52
C ARG A 34 5.22 9.80 -7.48
N LEU A 35 4.20 9.04 -7.90
CA LEU A 35 3.26 8.38 -6.99
C LEU A 35 4.01 7.50 -5.98
N VAL A 36 4.93 6.65 -6.44
CA VAL A 36 5.73 5.78 -5.58
C VAL A 36 6.62 6.58 -4.62
N ARG A 37 7.39 7.56 -5.11
CA ARG A 37 8.30 8.36 -4.26
C ARG A 37 7.54 9.08 -3.14
N LYS A 38 6.40 9.70 -3.48
CA LYS A 38 5.56 10.40 -2.51
C LYS A 38 4.92 9.45 -1.50
N SER A 39 4.44 8.31 -1.97
CA SER A 39 3.88 7.26 -1.12
C SER A 39 4.90 6.80 -0.07
N ILE A 40 6.11 6.44 -0.50
CA ILE A 40 7.20 6.02 0.40
C ILE A 40 7.54 7.13 1.40
N HIS A 41 7.61 8.39 0.95
CA HIS A 41 7.90 9.51 1.82
C HIS A 41 6.82 9.69 2.90
N SER A 42 5.55 9.68 2.48
CA SER A 42 4.37 9.80 3.35
C SER A 42 4.35 8.72 4.44
N TRP A 43 4.56 7.46 4.03
CA TRP A 43 4.46 6.30 4.92
C TRP A 43 5.71 6.08 5.78
N SER A 44 6.84 6.73 5.47
CA SER A 44 8.15 6.44 6.06
C SER A 44 8.18 6.48 7.59
N LYS A 45 7.39 7.37 8.22
CA LYS A 45 7.33 7.50 9.68
C LYS A 45 6.61 6.32 10.33
N ASP A 46 5.50 5.88 9.74
CA ASP A 46 4.69 4.79 10.27
C ASP A 46 5.30 3.43 9.95
N PHE A 47 5.90 3.30 8.77
CA PHE A 47 6.62 2.11 8.35
C PHE A 47 7.83 1.79 9.26
N LYS A 48 8.43 2.80 9.91
CA LYS A 48 9.49 2.63 10.91
C LYS A 48 9.01 2.06 12.24
N LYS A 49 7.72 2.17 12.56
CA LYS A 49 7.14 1.65 13.81
C LYS A 49 6.83 0.16 13.74
N ILE A 50 6.72 -0.39 12.52
CA ILE A 50 6.49 -1.81 12.29
C ILE A 50 7.80 -2.55 12.59
N ASN A 51 7.83 -3.44 13.58
CA ASN A 51 9.03 -4.22 13.93
C ASN A 51 8.93 -5.67 13.41
N GLY A 52 10.03 -6.41 13.41
CA GLY A 52 10.04 -7.83 13.04
C GLY A 52 10.11 -8.10 11.53
N SER A 53 9.93 -9.38 11.16
CA SER A 53 9.83 -9.82 9.76
C SER A 53 8.60 -9.19 9.12
N ARG A 54 8.70 -8.78 7.84
CA ARG A 54 7.63 -8.09 7.13
C ARG A 54 7.35 -8.79 5.81
N LYS A 55 6.07 -9.01 5.51
CA LYS A 55 5.59 -9.39 4.18
C LYS A 55 4.87 -8.20 3.57
N ILE A 56 5.32 -7.76 2.41
CA ILE A 56 4.81 -6.56 1.75
C ILE A 56 4.31 -6.94 0.38
N GLY A 57 3.08 -6.55 0.09
CA GLY A 57 2.55 -6.51 -1.27
C GLY A 57 2.09 -5.10 -1.56
N CYS A 58 2.26 -4.64 -2.80
CA CYS A 58 1.74 -3.36 -3.24
C CYS A 58 1.02 -3.53 -4.59
N ASN A 59 -0.03 -2.75 -4.80
CA ASN A 59 -0.65 -2.59 -6.11
C ASN A 59 -1.08 -1.13 -6.27
N TYR A 60 -1.23 -0.69 -7.52
CA TYR A 60 -1.76 0.63 -7.83
C TYR A 60 -2.95 0.50 -8.79
N ASP A 61 -3.91 1.42 -8.65
CA ASP A 61 -5.10 1.46 -9.48
C ASP A 61 -5.64 2.89 -9.53
N THR A 62 -6.62 3.14 -10.40
CA THR A 62 -7.36 4.41 -10.44
C THR A 62 -8.59 4.35 -9.54
N VAL A 63 -8.69 5.24 -8.56
CA VAL A 63 -9.83 5.36 -7.63
C VAL A 63 -10.41 6.74 -7.72
N ASN A 64 -11.69 6.85 -8.09
CA ASN A 64 -12.38 8.15 -8.20
C ASN A 64 -11.62 9.18 -9.06
N GLY A 65 -10.91 8.72 -10.10
CA GLY A 65 -10.10 9.56 -10.98
C GLY A 65 -8.70 9.92 -10.45
N ASN A 66 -8.29 9.41 -9.29
CA ASN A 66 -6.94 9.54 -8.75
C ASN A 66 -6.13 8.28 -8.99
N GLU A 67 -4.84 8.41 -9.26
CA GLU A 67 -3.91 7.28 -9.16
C GLU A 67 -3.63 7.01 -7.68
N ALA A 68 -3.83 5.77 -7.28
CA ALA A 68 -3.71 5.34 -5.90
C ALA A 68 -2.72 4.19 -5.80
N LEU A 69 -1.73 4.30 -4.90
CA LEU A 69 -0.85 3.20 -4.53
C LEU A 69 -1.28 2.69 -3.15
N VAL A 70 -1.45 1.37 -3.06
CA VAL A 70 -1.82 0.68 -1.83
C VAL A 70 -0.81 -0.42 -1.56
N CYS A 71 -0.23 -0.40 -0.36
CA CYS A 71 0.61 -1.47 0.16
C CYS A 71 -0.03 -2.08 1.40
N LEU A 72 -0.05 -3.41 1.45
CA LEU A 72 -0.42 -4.16 2.65
C LEU A 72 0.86 -4.72 3.26
N VAL A 73 1.07 -4.47 4.55
CA VAL A 73 2.24 -4.92 5.29
C VAL A 73 1.77 -5.84 6.41
N GLY A 74 2.10 -7.13 6.29
CA GLY A 74 1.88 -8.13 7.33
C GLY A 74 3.14 -8.38 8.16
N GLN A 75 2.94 -8.73 9.44
CA GLN A 75 3.98 -9.21 10.35
C GLN A 75 3.97 -10.74 10.46
#